data_AF-M0CQX6-F1
#
_entry.id   AF-M0CQX6-F1
#
_cell.length_a   1.000
_cell.length_b   1.000
_cell.length_c   1.000
_cell.angle_alpha   90.00
_cell.angle_beta   90.00
_cell.angle_gamma   90.00
#
_symmetry.space_group_name_H-M   'P 1'
#
loop_
_entity.id
_entity.type
_entity.pdbx_description
1 polymer ?
#
loop_
_entity_poly.entity_id
_entity_poly.type
_entity_poly.pdbx_seq_one_letter_code
_entity_poly.pdbx_strand_id
1 'polypeptide(L)' 'MPSLSPLARPGLLLAASCGAVGAAVQSPERAVLWALVGYFLGKSIQSTVWAVTAGPSA' A
#
# COMPACT_ATOMS: atom_id res chain seq x y z
N MET A 1 -7.12 20.42 12.42
CA MET A 1 -7.42 19.04 11.96
C MET A 1 -6.14 18.46 11.41
N PRO A 2 -5.61 17.34 11.92
CA PRO A 2 -4.37 16.80 11.36
C PRO A 2 -4.67 16.38 9.91
N SER A 3 -4.01 17.05 8.96
CA SER A 3 -4.06 16.68 7.55
C SER A 3 -3.47 15.28 7.42
N LEU A 4 -4.34 14.29 7.29
CA LEU A 4 -3.96 12.90 7.02
C LEU A 4 -3.39 12.85 5.60
N SER A 5 -2.12 13.22 5.47
CA SER A 5 -1.40 13.18 4.20
C SER A 5 -1.53 11.76 3.64
N PRO A 6 -2.06 11.57 2.42
CA PRO A 6 -2.17 10.24 1.80
C PRO A 6 -0.80 9.54 1.69
N LEU A 7 0.30 10.31 1.71
CA LEU A 7 1.68 9.82 1.84
C LEU A 7 2.00 9.11 3.17
N ALA A 8 1.21 9.30 4.23
CA ALA A 8 1.45 8.70 5.54
C ALA A 8 1.05 7.22 5.61
N ARG A 9 0.21 6.74 4.68
CA ARG A 9 -0.27 5.34 4.66
C ARG A 9 -0.36 4.76 3.24
N PRO A 10 0.77 4.66 2.51
CA PRO A 10 0.80 4.16 1.14
C PRO A 10 0.27 2.72 1.02
N GLY A 11 0.51 1.87 2.02
CA GLY A 11 -0.07 0.52 2.08
C GLY A 11 -1.60 0.50 2.08
N LEU A 12 -2.25 1.45 2.76
CA LEU A 12 -3.71 1.50 2.85
C LEU A 12 -4.35 1.97 1.53
N LEU A 13 -3.70 2.90 0.82
CA LEU A 13 -4.14 3.36 -0.50
C LEU A 13 -4.00 2.26 -1.55
N LEU A 14 -2.87 1.56 -1.57
CA LEU A 14 -2.68 0.42 -2.48
C LEU A 14 -3.63 -0.73 -2.13
N ALA A 15 -3.87 -1.02 -0.85
CA ALA A 15 -4.83 -2.04 -0.46
C ALA A 15 -6.25 -1.69 -0.93
N ALA A 16 -6.65 -0.43 -0.80
CA ALA A 16 -7.97 0.03 -1.23
C ALA A 16 -8.13 -0.02 -2.76
N SER A 17 -7.13 0.43 -3.53
CA SER A 17 -7.20 0.40 -4.99
C SER A 17 -7.14 -1.03 -5.54
N CYS A 18 -6.26 -1.87 -5.00
CA CYS A 18 -6.13 -3.25 -5.44
C CYS A 18 -7.33 -4.12 -5.01
N GLY A 19 -7.85 -3.89 -3.81
CA GLY A 19 -9.10 -4.50 -3.34
C GLY A 19 -10.31 -4.09 -4.18
N ALA A 20 -10.42 -2.81 -4.56
CA ALA A 20 -11.49 -2.32 -5.43
C ALA A 20 -11.44 -2.96 -6.82
N VAL A 21 -10.25 -3.08 -7.41
CA VAL A 21 -10.05 -3.77 -8.70
C VAL A 21 -10.36 -5.26 -8.57
N GLY A 22 -9.91 -5.92 -7.51
CA GLY A 22 -10.19 -7.34 -7.28
C GLY A 22 -11.68 -7.63 -7.09
N ALA A 23 -12.41 -6.74 -6.40
CA ALA A 23 -13.86 -6.83 -6.22
C ALA A 23 -14.63 -6.64 -7.53
N ALA A 24 -14.16 -5.74 -8.41
CA ALA A 24 -14.81 -5.46 -9.68
C ALA A 24 -14.66 -6.59 -10.71
N VAL A 25 -13.59 -7.39 -10.63
CA VAL A 25 -13.24 -8.31 -11.72
C VAL A 25 -13.51 -9.78 -11.39
N GLN A 26 -13.32 -10.28 -10.16
CA GLN A 26 -13.11 -11.74 -9.99
C GLN A 26 -13.65 -12.46 -8.73
N SER A 27 -14.59 -11.93 -7.92
CA SER A 27 -15.17 -12.51 -6.67
C SER A 27 -14.62 -11.87 -5.38
N PRO A 28 -15.44 -11.71 -4.31
CA PRO A 28 -15.04 -11.12 -3.03
C PRO A 28 -13.80 -11.77 -2.38
N GLU A 29 -13.59 -13.09 -2.48
CA GLU A 29 -12.39 -13.72 -1.90
C GLU A 29 -11.11 -13.22 -2.58
N ARG A 30 -11.16 -13.06 -3.91
CA ARG A 30 -10.04 -12.50 -4.68
C ARG A 30 -9.80 -11.02 -4.38
N ALA A 31 -10.85 -10.27 -4.06
CA ALA A 31 -10.72 -8.88 -3.62
C ALA A 31 -9.91 -8.76 -2.33
N VAL A 32 -10.16 -9.64 -1.35
CA VAL A 32 -9.42 -9.65 -0.09
C VAL A 32 -7.95 -10.02 -0.30
N LEU A 33 -7.68 -11.03 -1.14
CA LEU A 33 -6.31 -11.39 -1.49
C LEU A 33 -5.56 -10.25 -2.20
N TRP A 34 -6.22 -9.58 -3.16
CA TRP A 34 -5.62 -8.42 -3.83
C TRP A 34 -5.42 -7.22 -2.90
N ALA A 35 -6.34 -6.97 -1.95
CA ALA A 35 -6.17 -5.95 -0.93
C ALA A 35 -4.95 -6.24 -0.02
N LEU A 36 -4.76 -7.50 0.39
CA LEU A 36 -3.60 -7.91 1.17
C LEU A 36 -2.30 -7.74 0.37
N VAL A 37 -2.28 -8.18 -0.88
CA VAL A 37 -1.13 -8.01 -1.78
C VAL A 37 -0.79 -6.51 -1.93
N GLY A 38 -1.78 -5.66 -2.19
CA GLY A 38 -1.60 -4.22 -2.27
C GLY A 38 -1.06 -3.61 -0.97
N TYR A 39 -1.60 -4.03 0.19
CA TYR A 39 -1.14 -3.57 1.50
C TYR A 39 0.35 -3.85 1.72
N PHE A 40 0.77 -5.10 1.52
CA PHE A 40 2.16 -5.49 1.68
C PHE A 40 3.07 -4.82 0.65
N LEU A 41 2.62 -4.69 -0.60
CA LEU A 41 3.37 -4.02 -1.65
C LEU A 41 3.63 -2.54 -1.31
N GLY A 42 2.62 -1.82 -0.81
CA GLY A 42 2.79 -0.42 -0.40
C GLY A 42 3.73 -0.26 0.81
N LYS A 43 3.71 -1.20 1.76
CA LYS A 43 4.67 -1.27 2.87
C LYS A 43 6.10 -1.54 2.38
N SER A 44 6.26 -2.43 1.40
CA SER A 44 7.56 -2.72 0.79
C SER A 44 8.13 -1.51 0.07
N ILE A 45 7.33 -0.80 -0.73
CA ILE A 45 7.74 0.45 -1.39
C ILE A 45 8.16 1.49 -0.35
N GLN A 46 7.38 1.68 0.71
CA GLN A 46 7.73 2.59 1.80
C GLN A 46 9.07 2.23 2.45
N SER A 47 9.31 0.94 2.70
CA SER A 47 10.57 0.46 3.26
C SER A 47 11.74 0.67 2.30
N THR A 48 11.56 0.41 1.01
CA THR A 48 12.60 0.64 -0.01
C THR A 48 12.93 2.12 -0.13
N VAL A 49 11.91 2.99 -0.16
CA VAL A 49 12.11 4.44 -0.18
C VAL A 49 12.92 4.87 1.03
N TRP A 50 12.53 4.46 2.24
CA TRP A 50 13.29 4.78 3.45
C TRP A 50 14.71 4.24 3.42
N ALA A 51 14.93 3.00 2.99
CA ALA A 51 16.26 2.41 2.90
C ALA A 51 17.18 3.15 1.91
N VAL A 52 16.62 3.62 0.78
CA VAL A 52 17.38 4.37 -0.23
C VAL A 52 17.60 5.82 0.21
N THR A 53 16.60 6.47 0.81
CA THR A 53 16.71 7.86 1.27
C THR A 53 17.49 8.02 2.57
N ALA A 54 17.52 6.99 3.42
CA ALA A 54 18.30 6.96 4.66
C ALA A 54 19.75 6.48 4.44
N GLY A 55 20.19 6.35 3.17
CA GLY A 55 21.58 6.06 2.82
C GLY A 55 22.57 7.11 3.38
N PRO A 56 23.86 6.75 3.38
CA PRO A 56 24.72 6.71 4.57
C PRO A 56 24.83 8.07 5.27
N SER A 57 24.08 8.21 6.36
CA SER A 57 24.29 9.25 7.38
C SER A 57 24.93 8.63 8.63
N ALA A 58 26.00 7.84 8.44
CA ALA A 58 26.82 7.25 9.49
C ALA A 58 28.29 7.59 9.24
#